data_AF-A0AA36NLA4-F1
#
_entry.id   AF-A0AA36NLA4-F1
#
_cell.length_a   1.000
_cell.length_b   1.000
_cell.length_c   1.000
_cell.angle_alpha   90.00
_cell.angle_beta   90.00
_cell.angle_gamma   90.00
#
_symmetry.space_group_name_H-M   'P 1'
#
loop_
_entity.id
_entity.type
_entity.pdbx_description
1 polymer ?
#
loop_
_entity_poly.entity_id
_entity_poly.type
_entity_poly.pdbx_seq_one_letter_code
_entity_poly.pdbx_strand_id
1 'polypeptide(L)'
;MTSATLESEAAFSERAAAIGLDQATITALGTAGFATFGTYAFATAYTPQSADEAPFKSFLERAIGREPSDSEFAMLRRLFFESHTLALSDLRTRVESTTDPGTSTRKLPTAERVARQANQQTRLLGVIFDPDTTPANQLVDYYVEMLETGVLSYIKPEQCCSRAHEVALVRKDTSISTDANGMLKISSKSPEASCEANAELKLRAAWQRRSLAMDLAEIASFTTVETWVQYLFAQLSKDQPRGFSKITLQQVLDCDRQLFVLASHRTMGKLRTLVPGDPKPLDTAIDSLKSSTEVLQYLTPLPALRAPPTPVPGQERPAKMQKVNPTPKQGNKPKASGAASSKFQLPEGCVSHDEENRPLCFLWQQGKCKFKGPPGKRCARGFHKCYKAGCFRLKPYHLCTHAD
;
A
#
# COMPACT_ATOMS: atom_id res chain seq x y z
N MET A 1 6.23 -10.04 19.86
CA MET A 1 5.66 -8.95 20.68
C MET A 1 6.62 -8.48 21.76
N THR A 2 7.50 -9.34 22.27
CA THR A 2 8.34 -9.09 23.44
C THR A 2 9.45 -8.06 23.23
N SER A 3 10.15 -8.01 22.08
CA SER A 3 11.22 -7.00 21.87
C SER A 3 10.74 -5.55 21.95
N ALA A 4 9.62 -5.20 21.33
CA ALA A 4 9.10 -3.82 21.36
C ALA A 4 8.53 -3.44 22.74
N THR A 5 7.95 -4.41 23.49
CA THR A 5 7.57 -4.17 24.89
C THR A 5 8.78 -4.02 25.81
N LEU A 6 9.85 -4.78 25.56
CA LEU A 6 11.04 -4.80 26.43
C LEU A 6 11.79 -3.48 26.42
N GLU A 7 11.83 -2.82 25.27
CA GLU A 7 12.53 -1.54 25.07
C GLU A 7 11.65 -0.31 25.29
N SER A 8 10.35 -0.48 25.59
CA SER A 8 9.41 0.63 25.77
C SER A 8 9.41 1.18 27.19
N GLU A 9 9.83 2.43 27.35
CA GLU A 9 9.75 3.16 28.63
C GLU A 9 8.29 3.46 29.03
N ALA A 10 7.44 3.73 28.05
CA ALA A 10 6.02 3.97 28.28
C ALA A 10 5.32 2.71 28.82
N ALA A 11 5.62 1.54 28.26
CA ALA A 11 5.06 0.27 28.74
C ALA A 11 5.57 -0.08 30.14
N PHE A 12 6.84 0.20 30.44
CA PHE A 12 7.42 -0.02 31.77
C PHE A 12 6.75 0.86 32.83
N SER A 13 6.63 2.16 32.56
CA SER A 13 6.00 3.12 33.48
C SER A 13 4.52 2.85 33.71
N GLU A 14 3.74 2.55 32.66
CA GLU A 14 2.33 2.16 32.79
C GLU A 14 2.18 0.92 33.68
N ARG A 15 3.03 -0.10 33.46
CA ARG A 15 2.96 -1.32 34.25
C ARG A 15 3.39 -1.11 35.69
N ALA A 16 4.44 -0.33 35.93
CA ALA A 16 4.90 0.02 37.27
C ALA A 16 3.80 0.76 38.06
N ALA A 17 3.13 1.71 37.43
CA ALA A 17 1.99 2.41 38.02
C ALA A 17 0.82 1.46 38.30
N ALA A 18 0.51 0.52 37.39
CA ALA A 18 -0.55 -0.48 37.58
C ALA A 18 -0.26 -1.48 38.70
N ILE A 19 1.01 -1.71 39.05
CA ILE A 19 1.41 -2.54 40.20
C ILE A 19 1.25 -1.78 41.53
N GLY A 20 1.21 -0.44 41.49
CA GLY A 20 1.06 0.43 42.65
C GLY A 20 2.33 1.16 43.08
N LEU A 21 3.34 1.24 42.21
CA LEU A 21 4.55 2.01 42.49
C LEU A 21 4.29 3.52 42.35
N ASP A 22 4.80 4.29 43.31
CA ASP A 22 4.74 5.75 43.28
C ASP A 22 5.55 6.33 42.13
N GLN A 23 5.07 7.45 41.57
CA GLN A 23 5.71 8.14 40.46
C GLN A 23 7.16 8.56 40.77
N ALA A 24 7.45 8.88 42.04
CA ALA A 24 8.80 9.21 42.49
C ALA A 24 9.77 8.03 42.30
N THR A 25 9.34 6.81 42.66
CA THR A 25 10.13 5.58 42.51
C THR A 25 10.33 5.23 41.04
N ILE A 26 9.28 5.38 40.21
CA ILE A 26 9.38 5.16 38.75
C ILE A 26 10.39 6.14 38.13
N THR A 27 10.33 7.41 38.52
CA THR A 27 11.24 8.45 38.02
C THR A 27 12.68 8.21 38.48
N ALA A 28 12.88 7.73 39.71
CA ALA A 28 14.20 7.39 40.23
C ALA A 28 14.82 6.22 39.44
N LEU A 29 14.05 5.16 39.17
CA LEU A 29 14.48 4.05 38.31
C LEU A 29 14.85 4.53 36.90
N GLY A 30 14.04 5.42 36.33
CA GLY A 30 14.33 6.02 35.02
C GLY A 30 15.62 6.83 35.01
N THR A 31 15.84 7.66 36.04
CA THR A 31 17.06 8.47 36.19
C THR A 31 18.31 7.60 36.38
N ALA A 32 18.17 6.46 37.04
CA ALA A 32 19.23 5.46 37.20
C ALA A 32 19.52 4.65 35.92
N GLY A 33 18.77 4.86 34.83
CA GLY A 33 18.95 4.17 33.55
C GLY A 33 18.20 2.83 33.44
N PHE A 34 17.28 2.54 34.36
CA PHE A 34 16.45 1.32 34.37
C PHE A 34 15.00 1.64 34.01
N ALA A 35 14.82 2.36 32.91
CA ALA A 35 13.52 2.83 32.44
C ALA A 35 12.74 1.80 31.60
N THR A 36 13.32 0.64 31.30
CA THR A 36 12.72 -0.37 30.40
C THR A 36 12.74 -1.77 31.02
N PHE A 37 11.82 -2.65 30.63
CA PHE A 37 11.84 -4.03 31.12
C PHE A 37 13.14 -4.76 30.74
N GLY A 38 13.71 -4.46 29.57
CA GLY A 38 14.97 -5.05 29.13
C GLY A 38 16.14 -4.66 30.03
N THR A 39 16.32 -3.36 30.30
CA THR A 39 17.39 -2.88 31.19
C THR A 39 17.19 -3.35 32.63
N TYR A 40 15.95 -3.37 33.12
CA TYR A 40 15.63 -3.81 34.47
C TYR A 40 15.82 -5.32 34.67
N ALA A 41 15.49 -6.15 33.68
CA ALA A 41 15.64 -7.61 33.74
C ALA A 41 17.09 -8.09 33.92
N PHE A 42 18.07 -7.29 33.50
CA PHE A 42 19.51 -7.58 33.56
C PHE A 42 20.27 -6.66 34.53
N ALA A 43 19.55 -5.92 35.38
CA ALA A 43 20.13 -4.88 36.22
C ALA A 43 20.96 -5.41 37.41
N THR A 44 20.75 -6.67 37.81
CA THR A 44 21.38 -7.29 38.97
C THR A 44 21.62 -8.79 38.74
N ALA A 45 22.52 -9.38 39.52
CA ALA A 45 22.80 -10.82 39.51
C ALA A 45 21.68 -11.67 40.13
N TYR A 46 20.68 -11.03 40.78
CA TYR A 46 19.52 -11.72 41.33
C TYR A 46 18.69 -12.37 40.22
N THR A 47 18.39 -13.66 40.38
CA THR A 47 17.42 -14.37 39.56
C THR A 47 16.12 -14.55 40.32
N PRO A 48 14.95 -14.44 39.66
CA PRO A 48 13.71 -14.76 40.33
C PRO A 48 13.76 -16.26 40.70
N GLN A 49 13.57 -16.59 41.98
CA GLN A 49 13.80 -17.91 42.64
C GLN A 49 15.13 -18.06 43.39
N SER A 50 16.04 -17.08 43.33
CA SER A 50 17.21 -17.05 44.22
C SER A 50 16.77 -16.96 45.68
N ALA A 51 17.41 -17.74 46.55
CA ALA A 51 17.21 -17.67 47.99
C ALA A 51 17.85 -16.41 48.61
N ASP A 52 18.86 -15.85 47.95
CA ASP A 52 19.51 -14.61 48.36
C ASP A 52 18.93 -13.42 47.58
N GLU A 53 18.32 -12.49 48.30
CA GLU A 53 17.74 -11.25 47.77
C GLU A 53 18.60 -10.01 48.08
N ALA A 54 19.72 -10.17 48.79
CA ALA A 54 20.62 -9.07 49.13
C ALA A 54 21.15 -8.31 47.89
N PRO A 55 21.49 -8.97 46.76
CA PRO A 55 21.90 -8.28 45.54
C PRO A 55 20.80 -7.41 44.92
N PHE A 56 19.54 -7.83 45.07
CA PHE A 56 18.39 -7.07 44.57
C PHE A 56 18.12 -5.86 45.46
N LYS A 57 18.15 -6.05 46.79
CA LYS A 57 17.96 -4.96 47.75
C LYS A 57 19.04 -3.88 47.62
N SER A 58 20.31 -4.29 47.53
CA SER A 58 21.44 -3.36 47.33
C SER A 58 21.33 -2.58 46.00
N PHE A 59 20.85 -3.25 44.95
CA PHE A 59 20.57 -2.60 43.67
C PHE A 59 19.47 -1.53 43.80
N LEU A 60 18.36 -1.87 44.45
CA LEU A 60 17.24 -0.95 44.63
C LEU A 60 17.62 0.26 45.50
N GLU A 61 18.37 0.05 46.57
CA GLU A 61 18.87 1.14 47.42
C GLU A 61 19.73 2.13 46.62
N ARG A 62 20.61 1.62 45.76
CA ARG A 62 21.43 2.45 44.87
C ARG A 62 20.61 3.16 43.79
N ALA A 63 19.62 2.48 43.20
CA ALA A 63 18.82 3.03 42.10
C ALA A 63 17.79 4.07 42.58
N ILE A 64 17.18 3.83 43.75
CA ILE A 64 16.14 4.69 44.31
C ILE A 64 16.75 5.77 45.24
N GLY A 65 17.96 5.55 45.75
CA GLY A 65 18.65 6.46 46.67
C GLY A 65 18.16 6.38 48.12
N ARG A 66 17.32 5.38 48.44
CA ARG A 66 16.83 5.08 49.79
C ARG A 66 16.49 3.61 49.93
N GLU A 67 16.35 3.13 51.16
CA GLU A 67 15.82 1.80 51.43
C GLU A 67 14.32 1.73 51.05
N PRO A 68 13.92 0.77 50.20
CA PRO A 68 12.51 0.55 49.87
C PRO A 68 11.79 -0.05 51.08
N SER A 69 10.54 0.37 51.31
CA SER A 69 9.68 -0.28 52.31
C SER A 69 9.34 -1.71 51.91
N ASP A 70 8.92 -2.56 52.85
CA ASP A 70 8.59 -3.97 52.58
C ASP A 70 7.50 -4.14 51.50
N SER A 71 6.53 -3.23 51.47
CA SER A 71 5.47 -3.21 50.45
C SER A 71 6.02 -2.83 49.08
N GLU A 72 6.85 -1.79 49.00
CA GLU A 72 7.53 -1.37 47.77
C GLU A 72 8.47 -2.44 47.25
N PHE A 73 9.19 -3.10 48.14
CA PHE A 73 10.09 -4.18 47.80
C PHE A 73 9.33 -5.36 47.16
N ALA A 74 8.16 -5.72 47.69
CA ALA A 74 7.29 -6.73 47.08
C ALA A 74 6.82 -6.33 45.68
N MET A 75 6.44 -5.06 45.47
CA MET A 75 6.03 -4.53 44.17
C MET A 75 7.19 -4.52 43.16
N LEU A 76 8.38 -4.10 43.58
CA LEU A 76 9.60 -4.07 42.75
C LEU A 76 10.06 -5.49 42.38
N ARG A 77 9.93 -6.45 43.30
CA ARG A 77 10.20 -7.87 43.04
C ARG A 77 9.26 -8.42 41.98
N ARG A 78 7.96 -8.09 42.06
CA ARG A 78 6.99 -8.47 41.02
C ARG A 78 7.35 -7.88 39.67
N LEU A 79 7.67 -6.59 39.61
CA LEU A 79 8.09 -5.93 38.37
C LEU A 79 9.36 -6.59 37.78
N PHE A 80 10.29 -7.01 38.64
CA PHE A 80 11.54 -7.67 38.22
C PHE A 80 11.25 -9.05 37.64
N PHE A 81 10.41 -9.83 38.30
CA PHE A 81 9.96 -11.13 37.82
C PHE A 81 9.28 -11.03 36.45
N GLU A 82 8.38 -10.06 36.26
CA GLU A 82 7.70 -9.83 34.99
C GLU A 82 8.71 -9.43 33.89
N SER A 83 9.65 -8.54 34.20
CA SER A 83 10.71 -8.10 33.29
C SER A 83 11.59 -9.27 32.82
N HIS A 84 12.05 -10.08 33.77
CA HIS A 84 12.91 -11.24 33.49
C HIS A 84 12.17 -12.30 32.67
N THR A 85 10.90 -12.54 32.97
CA THR A 85 10.06 -13.48 32.22
C THR A 85 9.85 -13.01 30.77
N LEU A 86 9.60 -11.72 30.56
CA LEU A 86 9.49 -11.13 29.21
C LEU A 86 10.80 -11.25 28.42
N ALA A 87 11.94 -11.01 29.06
CA ALA A 87 13.26 -11.13 28.44
C ALA A 87 13.55 -12.57 28.01
N LEU A 88 13.29 -13.56 28.89
CA LEU A 88 13.44 -14.97 28.55
C LEU A 88 12.50 -15.42 27.43
N SER A 89 11.24 -14.95 27.45
CA SER A 89 10.27 -15.24 26.38
C SER A 89 10.71 -14.65 25.05
N ASP A 90 11.31 -13.45 25.03
CA ASP A 90 11.85 -12.85 23.80
C ASP A 90 13.01 -13.66 23.24
N LEU A 91 13.96 -14.04 24.10
CA LEU A 91 15.12 -14.83 23.70
C LEU A 91 14.68 -16.18 23.12
N ARG A 92 13.74 -16.87 23.76
CA ARG A 92 13.16 -18.12 23.23
C ARG A 92 12.53 -17.87 21.86
N THR A 93 11.71 -16.83 21.74
CA THR A 93 11.05 -16.50 20.47
C THR A 93 12.07 -16.24 19.34
N ARG A 94 13.19 -15.55 19.60
CA ARG A 94 14.23 -15.30 18.60
C ARG A 94 14.97 -16.56 18.17
N VAL A 95 15.16 -17.51 19.08
CA VAL A 95 15.83 -18.79 18.81
C VAL A 95 14.88 -19.75 18.09
N GLU A 96 13.60 -19.77 18.47
CA GLU A 96 12.58 -20.68 17.95
C GLU A 96 11.89 -20.16 16.68
N SER A 97 11.98 -18.85 16.37
CA SER A 97 11.35 -18.27 15.19
C SER A 97 11.94 -18.86 13.91
N THR A 98 11.31 -19.92 13.44
CA THR A 98 11.45 -20.41 12.08
C THR A 98 10.68 -19.45 11.18
N THR A 99 11.33 -18.96 10.13
CA THR A 99 10.88 -17.90 9.22
C THR A 99 9.64 -18.33 8.44
N ASP A 100 8.46 -18.27 9.05
CA ASP A 100 7.20 -18.46 8.33
C ASP A 100 6.69 -17.07 7.86
N PRO A 101 6.64 -16.79 6.55
CA PRO A 101 6.30 -15.46 6.00
C PRO A 101 4.83 -15.03 6.25
N GLY A 102 4.04 -15.84 6.96
CA GLY A 102 2.68 -15.52 7.39
C GLY A 102 2.55 -15.14 8.88
N THR A 103 3.67 -15.02 9.59
CA THR A 103 3.64 -14.71 11.03
C THR A 103 3.09 -13.30 11.27
N SER A 104 2.19 -13.17 12.26
CA SER A 104 1.54 -11.91 12.62
C SER A 104 2.56 -10.79 12.76
N THR A 105 2.31 -9.67 12.07
CA THR A 105 3.10 -8.44 12.17
C THR A 105 3.39 -8.11 13.63
N ARG A 106 4.64 -7.75 13.95
CA ARG A 106 4.98 -7.37 15.33
C ARG A 106 4.25 -6.06 15.67
N LYS A 107 3.47 -6.10 16.74
CA LYS A 107 2.62 -5.00 17.16
C LYS A 107 3.33 -4.10 18.15
N LEU A 108 3.26 -2.79 17.91
CA LEU A 108 3.71 -1.80 18.88
C LEU A 108 2.79 -1.81 20.12
N PRO A 109 3.33 -1.85 21.35
CA PRO A 109 2.54 -1.80 22.58
C PRO A 109 1.64 -0.57 22.63
N THR A 110 0.48 -0.68 23.27
CA THR A 110 -0.49 0.43 23.36
C THR A 110 0.11 1.67 24.03
N ALA A 111 0.82 1.48 25.16
CA ALA A 111 1.47 2.56 25.88
C ALA A 111 2.46 3.34 25.01
N GLU A 112 3.36 2.60 24.35
CA GLU A 112 4.36 3.14 23.43
C GLU A 112 3.69 3.91 22.29
N ARG A 113 2.62 3.35 21.73
CA ARG A 113 1.87 3.97 20.64
C ARG A 113 1.28 5.31 21.06
N VAL A 114 0.65 5.38 22.24
CA VAL A 114 0.07 6.61 22.77
C VAL A 114 1.16 7.64 23.04
N ALA A 115 2.30 7.23 23.62
CA ALA A 115 3.42 8.12 23.89
C ALA A 115 4.00 8.72 22.59
N ARG A 116 4.24 7.88 21.56
CA ARG A 116 4.74 8.33 20.25
C ARG A 116 3.75 9.25 19.55
N GLN A 117 2.45 8.94 19.62
CA GLN A 117 1.41 9.78 19.03
C GLN A 117 1.34 11.15 19.72
N ALA A 118 1.42 11.20 21.05
CA ALA A 118 1.44 12.46 21.78
C ALA A 118 2.67 13.30 21.43
N ASN A 119 3.87 12.69 21.34
CA ASN A 119 5.09 13.38 20.91
C ASN A 119 4.97 13.90 19.46
N GLN A 120 4.44 13.10 18.55
CA GLN A 120 4.22 13.52 17.17
C GLN A 120 3.25 14.72 17.10
N GLN A 121 2.17 14.70 17.88
CA GLN A 121 1.19 15.78 17.94
C GLN A 121 1.77 17.08 18.50
N THR A 122 2.64 17.02 19.51
CA THR A 122 3.29 18.21 20.07
C THR A 122 4.36 18.77 19.12
N ARG A 123 5.07 17.92 18.40
CA ARG A 123 6.13 18.32 17.46
C ARG A 123 5.60 18.87 16.14
N LEU A 124 4.54 18.28 15.57
CA LEU A 124 4.01 18.64 14.24
C LEU A 124 2.92 19.71 14.32
N LEU A 125 3.32 20.94 14.63
CA LEU A 125 2.42 22.10 14.66
C LEU A 125 1.94 22.43 13.24
N GLY A 126 0.65 22.28 12.98
CA GLY A 126 0.02 22.56 11.67
C GLY A 126 -0.64 21.35 10.99
N VAL A 127 -0.40 20.13 11.50
CA VAL A 127 -1.17 18.94 11.10
C VAL A 127 -2.38 18.83 12.02
N ILE A 128 -3.57 18.70 11.43
CA ILE A 128 -4.79 18.40 12.19
C ILE A 128 -4.89 16.88 12.32
N PHE A 129 -4.82 16.41 13.56
CA PHE A 129 -4.97 14.98 13.88
C PHE A 129 -6.45 14.68 14.12
N ASP A 130 -7.10 14.11 13.11
CA ASP A 130 -8.44 13.58 13.19
C ASP A 130 -8.41 12.07 12.86
N PRO A 131 -9.51 11.33 13.04
CA PRO A 131 -9.54 9.90 12.72
C PRO A 131 -9.27 9.55 11.24
N ASP A 132 -9.41 10.51 10.32
CA ASP A 132 -9.21 10.33 8.88
C ASP A 132 -7.76 10.61 8.45
N THR A 133 -7.06 11.53 9.11
CA THR A 133 -5.64 11.85 8.91
C THR A 133 -4.73 10.96 9.73
N THR A 134 -5.20 10.47 10.88
CA THR A 134 -4.42 9.54 11.71
C THR A 134 -4.26 8.20 10.99
N PRO A 135 -3.03 7.67 10.84
CA PRO A 135 -2.82 6.39 10.18
C PRO A 135 -3.42 5.22 10.99
N ALA A 136 -3.79 4.14 10.29
CA ALA A 136 -4.20 2.89 10.92
C ALA A 136 -3.05 2.28 11.76
N ASN A 137 -3.40 1.61 12.87
CA ASN A 137 -2.40 0.95 13.73
C ASN A 137 -1.65 -0.15 12.98
N GLN A 138 -2.35 -0.90 12.14
CA GLN A 138 -1.76 -1.91 11.27
C GLN A 138 -0.66 -1.33 10.35
N LEU A 139 -0.85 -0.11 9.83
CA LEU A 139 0.15 0.55 8.97
C LEU A 139 1.44 0.88 9.74
N VAL A 140 1.31 1.36 10.97
CA VAL A 140 2.45 1.63 11.86
C VAL A 140 3.19 0.33 12.19
N ASP A 141 2.46 -0.74 12.50
CA ASP A 141 3.05 -2.04 12.83
C ASP A 141 3.87 -2.62 11.66
N TYR A 142 3.42 -2.45 10.41
CA TYR A 142 4.22 -2.84 9.23
C TYR A 142 5.57 -2.11 9.17
N TYR A 143 5.63 -0.82 9.47
CA TYR A 143 6.89 -0.08 9.47
C TYR A 143 7.80 -0.42 10.65
N VAL A 144 7.22 -0.72 11.82
CA VAL A 144 7.98 -1.23 12.97
C VAL A 144 8.63 -2.56 12.62
N GLU A 145 7.91 -3.47 11.96
CA GLU A 145 8.46 -4.74 11.50
C GLU A 145 9.58 -4.54 10.47
N MET A 146 9.43 -3.61 9.52
CA MET A 146 10.51 -3.28 8.57
C MET A 146 11.77 -2.78 9.29
N LEU A 147 11.61 -1.92 10.31
CA LEU A 147 12.71 -1.41 11.10
C LEU A 147 13.44 -2.52 11.86
N GLU A 148 12.71 -3.47 12.44
CA GLU A 148 13.30 -4.58 13.19
C GLU A 148 13.94 -5.65 12.29
N THR A 149 13.33 -5.96 11.15
CA THR A 149 13.90 -6.91 10.17
C THR A 149 15.05 -6.29 9.37
N GLY A 150 15.14 -4.94 9.34
CA GLY A 150 16.13 -4.21 8.57
C GLY A 150 15.87 -4.25 7.06
N VAL A 151 14.67 -4.65 6.63
CA VAL A 151 14.26 -4.78 5.23
C VAL A 151 13.15 -3.79 4.92
N LEU A 152 13.47 -2.76 4.14
CA LEU A 152 12.49 -1.81 3.67
C LEU A 152 11.69 -2.41 2.50
N SER A 153 10.37 -2.42 2.61
CA SER A 153 9.46 -2.81 1.53
C SER A 153 8.51 -1.67 1.17
N TYR A 154 8.10 -1.62 -0.10
CA TYR A 154 7.21 -0.57 -0.59
C TYR A 154 5.75 -0.90 -0.23
N ILE A 155 5.17 -0.11 0.69
CA ILE A 155 3.74 -0.18 1.00
C ILE A 155 2.97 0.59 -0.07
N LYS A 156 1.97 -0.07 -0.66
CA LYS A 156 1.15 0.55 -1.68
C LYS A 156 0.27 1.66 -1.07
N PRO A 157 -0.06 2.73 -1.81
CA PRO A 157 -0.93 3.78 -1.31
C PRO A 157 -2.29 3.25 -0.84
N GLU A 158 -2.83 2.22 -1.50
CA GLU A 158 -4.11 1.60 -1.14
C GLU A 158 -4.06 0.98 0.27
N GLN A 159 -2.89 0.53 0.74
CA GLN A 159 -2.72 -0.04 2.08
C GLN A 159 -2.55 1.04 3.16
N CYS A 160 -2.38 2.31 2.79
CA CYS A 160 -2.18 3.42 3.72
C CYS A 160 -3.51 3.91 4.30
N CYS A 161 -4.21 3.05 5.04
CA CYS A 161 -5.54 3.31 5.60
C CYS A 161 -5.53 4.26 6.81
N SER A 162 -6.68 4.88 7.11
CA SER A 162 -6.88 5.77 8.24
C SER A 162 -7.35 4.99 9.46
N ARG A 163 -7.24 5.61 10.63
CA ARG A 163 -7.78 5.03 11.86
C ARG A 163 -9.30 4.85 11.78
N ALA A 164 -10.03 5.79 11.20
CA ALA A 164 -11.47 5.69 10.97
C ALA A 164 -11.80 4.44 10.11
N HIS A 165 -11.05 4.23 9.04
CA HIS A 165 -11.25 3.08 8.15
C HIS A 165 -10.90 1.75 8.84
N GLU A 166 -9.81 1.71 9.60
CA GLU A 166 -9.43 0.55 10.40
C GLU A 166 -10.52 0.17 11.40
N VAL A 167 -11.07 1.14 12.14
CA VAL A 167 -12.18 0.91 13.10
C VAL A 167 -13.44 0.41 12.40
N ALA A 168 -13.76 0.96 11.22
CA ALA A 168 -14.92 0.54 10.45
C ALA A 168 -14.80 -0.91 9.93
N LEU A 169 -13.57 -1.36 9.61
CA LEU A 169 -13.27 -2.71 9.12
C LEU A 169 -13.22 -3.79 10.21
N VAL A 170 -13.35 -3.45 11.50
CA VAL A 170 -13.29 -4.42 12.63
C VAL A 170 -14.43 -5.47 12.61
N ARG A 171 -15.33 -5.46 11.61
CA ARG A 171 -16.26 -6.58 11.40
C ARG A 171 -15.50 -7.84 10.95
N LYS A 172 -15.28 -8.76 11.90
CA LYS A 172 -14.71 -10.08 11.65
C LYS A 172 -15.73 -10.99 10.96
N ASP A 173 -15.53 -11.26 9.67
CA ASP A 173 -16.15 -12.43 9.04
C ASP A 173 -15.38 -13.68 9.49
N THR A 174 -15.94 -14.36 10.48
CA THR A 174 -15.40 -15.63 10.97
C THR A 174 -15.79 -16.72 9.97
N SER A 175 -14.88 -17.15 9.10
CA SER A 175 -15.15 -18.26 8.18
C SER A 175 -14.90 -19.59 8.90
N ILE A 176 -15.97 -20.38 9.07
CA ILE A 176 -15.86 -21.76 9.56
C ILE A 176 -15.73 -22.65 8.32
N SER A 177 -14.59 -23.31 8.17
CA SER A 177 -14.32 -24.27 7.08
C SER A 177 -14.10 -25.66 7.68
N THR A 178 -14.50 -26.73 7.01
CA THR A 178 -14.19 -28.11 7.41
C THR A 178 -12.95 -28.60 6.67
N ASP A 179 -12.00 -29.18 7.39
CA ASP A 179 -10.84 -29.88 6.81
C ASP A 179 -11.28 -31.23 6.21
N ALA A 180 -10.43 -31.83 5.37
CA ALA A 180 -10.67 -33.11 4.70
C ALA A 180 -10.95 -34.28 5.69
N ASN A 181 -10.56 -34.12 6.95
CA ASN A 181 -10.80 -35.08 8.04
C ASN A 181 -12.07 -34.78 8.86
N GLY A 182 -12.93 -33.86 8.41
CA GLY A 182 -14.17 -33.50 9.11
C GLY A 182 -14.00 -32.60 10.34
N MET A 183 -12.78 -32.09 10.58
CA MET A 183 -12.49 -31.17 11.69
C MET A 183 -12.82 -29.72 11.28
N LEU A 184 -13.53 -28.98 12.15
CA LEU A 184 -13.86 -27.57 11.93
C LEU A 184 -12.61 -26.69 12.08
N LYS A 185 -12.09 -26.17 10.97
CA LYS A 185 -11.03 -25.16 10.91
C LYS A 185 -11.67 -23.77 10.86
N ILE A 186 -11.64 -23.09 12.01
CA ILE A 186 -11.99 -21.67 12.10
C ILE A 186 -10.84 -20.89 11.49
N SER A 187 -11.07 -20.32 10.30
CA SER A 187 -10.13 -19.45 9.61
C SER A 187 -10.62 -18.01 9.80
N SER A 188 -9.90 -17.24 10.60
CA SER A 188 -10.08 -15.79 10.65
C SER A 188 -9.04 -15.15 9.74
N LYS A 189 -9.37 -14.99 8.47
CA LYS A 189 -8.62 -14.08 7.60
C LYS A 189 -9.20 -12.70 7.80
N SER A 190 -8.50 -11.85 8.56
CA SER A 190 -8.81 -10.42 8.57
C SER A 190 -8.63 -9.90 7.14
N PRO A 191 -9.63 -9.24 6.54
CA PRO A 191 -9.43 -8.60 5.26
C PRO A 191 -8.28 -7.58 5.40
N GLU A 192 -7.33 -7.60 4.46
CA GLU A 192 -6.34 -6.52 4.39
C GLU A 192 -7.08 -5.21 4.16
N ALA A 193 -6.92 -4.27 5.09
CA ALA A 193 -7.52 -2.95 4.97
C ALA A 193 -6.99 -2.26 3.71
N SER A 194 -7.90 -1.85 2.82
CA SER A 194 -7.58 -1.16 1.58
C SER A 194 -8.44 0.09 1.43
N CYS A 195 -7.78 1.23 1.25
CA CYS A 195 -8.41 2.51 0.94
C CYS A 195 -8.28 2.83 -0.55
N GLU A 196 -9.11 3.77 -1.01
CA GLU A 196 -9.05 4.26 -2.39
C GLU A 196 -7.90 5.27 -2.54
N ALA A 197 -7.05 5.09 -3.55
CA ALA A 197 -5.93 6.00 -3.87
C ALA A 197 -5.89 6.40 -5.36
N ASN A 198 -7.02 6.26 -6.06
CA ASN A 198 -7.13 6.48 -7.51
C ASN A 198 -7.33 7.94 -7.94
N ALA A 199 -7.55 8.85 -6.99
CA ALA A 199 -7.72 10.28 -7.23
C ALA A 199 -6.62 11.07 -6.53
N GLU A 200 -6.19 12.20 -7.09
CA GLU A 200 -5.06 13.00 -6.57
C GLU A 200 -5.23 13.34 -5.08
N LEU A 201 -6.40 13.83 -4.67
CA LEU A 201 -6.69 14.16 -3.28
C LEU A 201 -6.63 12.93 -2.36
N LYS A 202 -7.14 11.78 -2.82
CA LYS A 202 -7.14 10.54 -2.04
C LYS A 202 -5.73 9.96 -1.91
N LEU A 203 -4.93 10.01 -2.98
CA LEU A 203 -3.53 9.63 -2.96
C LEU A 203 -2.74 10.53 -1.99
N ARG A 204 -2.98 11.84 -2.02
CA ARG A 204 -2.34 12.81 -1.12
C ARG A 204 -2.62 12.49 0.35
N ALA A 205 -3.86 12.16 0.69
CA ALA A 205 -4.26 11.76 2.04
C ALA A 205 -3.68 10.39 2.44
N ALA A 206 -3.61 9.42 1.53
CA ALA A 206 -2.94 8.15 1.74
C ALA A 206 -1.44 8.33 2.04
N TRP A 207 -0.75 9.15 1.26
CA TRP A 207 0.67 9.44 1.49
C TRP A 207 0.94 10.29 2.71
N GLN A 208 0.03 11.18 3.12
CA GLN A 208 0.15 11.87 4.40
C GLN A 208 0.09 10.88 5.58
N ARG A 209 -0.85 9.92 5.54
CA ARG A 209 -0.92 8.82 6.52
C ARG A 209 0.35 7.97 6.51
N ARG A 210 0.92 7.71 5.33
CA ARG A 210 2.22 7.05 5.17
C ARG A 210 3.34 7.82 5.88
N SER A 211 3.47 9.12 5.61
CA SER A 211 4.47 9.99 6.25
C SER A 211 4.34 9.96 7.79
N LEU A 212 3.11 10.06 8.31
CA LEU A 212 2.83 9.99 9.75
C LEU A 212 3.16 8.61 10.34
N ALA A 213 2.82 7.54 9.64
CA ALA A 213 3.09 6.18 10.10
C ALA A 213 4.59 5.84 10.13
N MET A 214 5.34 6.29 9.12
CA MET A 214 6.81 6.14 9.10
C MET A 214 7.47 6.91 10.24
N ASP A 215 6.94 8.07 10.60
CA ASP A 215 7.42 8.87 11.72
C ASP A 215 7.08 8.24 13.07
N LEU A 216 5.87 7.70 13.26
CA LEU A 216 5.48 6.93 14.46
C LEU A 216 6.29 5.64 14.62
N ALA A 217 6.64 4.98 13.53
CA ALA A 217 7.50 3.81 13.54
C ALA A 217 8.99 4.15 13.70
N GLU A 218 9.35 5.44 13.70
CA GLU A 218 10.73 5.95 13.78
C GLU A 218 11.65 5.52 12.63
N ILE A 219 11.10 4.99 11.52
CA ILE A 219 11.88 4.54 10.36
C ILE A 219 12.34 5.71 9.49
N ALA A 220 11.53 6.78 9.39
CA ALA A 220 11.86 8.03 8.73
C ALA A 220 11.25 9.21 9.50
N SER A 221 11.64 10.43 9.20
CA SER A 221 11.04 11.64 9.78
C SER A 221 9.90 12.15 8.89
N PHE A 222 8.82 12.61 9.52
CA PHE A 222 7.64 13.13 8.82
C PHE A 222 8.05 14.19 7.77
N THR A 223 8.87 15.17 8.17
CA THR A 223 9.30 16.27 7.31
C THR A 223 9.99 15.80 6.04
N THR A 224 10.87 14.80 6.13
CA THR A 224 11.65 14.30 4.98
C THR A 224 10.75 13.60 3.97
N VAL A 225 9.89 12.69 4.43
CA VAL A 225 8.94 11.97 3.58
C VAL A 225 7.89 12.92 3.00
N GLU A 226 7.38 13.85 3.80
CA GLU A 226 6.35 14.80 3.37
C GLU A 226 6.91 15.82 2.37
N THR A 227 8.16 16.25 2.51
CA THR A 227 8.85 17.10 1.51
C THR A 227 8.93 16.41 0.16
N TRP A 228 9.24 15.11 0.14
CA TRP A 228 9.26 14.31 -1.08
C TRP A 228 7.86 14.19 -1.70
N VAL A 229 6.84 13.88 -0.89
CA VAL A 229 5.44 13.83 -1.32
C VAL A 229 5.00 15.17 -1.90
N GLN A 230 5.32 16.28 -1.24
CA GLN A 230 4.97 17.62 -1.70
C GLN A 230 5.65 17.95 -3.04
N TYR A 231 6.91 17.55 -3.22
CA TYR A 231 7.63 17.71 -4.49
C TYR A 231 6.92 16.96 -5.64
N LEU A 232 6.49 15.71 -5.42
CA LEU A 232 5.77 14.92 -6.42
C LEU A 232 4.46 15.58 -6.86
N PHE A 233 3.67 16.07 -5.90
CA PHE A 233 2.40 16.75 -6.20
C PHE A 233 2.61 18.13 -6.84
N ALA A 234 3.72 18.81 -6.54
CA ALA A 234 4.11 20.03 -7.25
C ALA A 234 4.43 19.75 -8.72
N GLN A 235 5.10 18.63 -9.04
CA GLN A 235 5.34 18.23 -10.43
C GLN A 235 4.04 17.86 -11.17
N LEU A 236 3.11 17.18 -10.48
CA LEU A 236 1.80 16.84 -11.04
C LEU A 236 1.00 18.09 -11.45
N SER A 237 1.07 19.14 -10.63
CA SER A 237 0.35 20.40 -10.84
C SER A 237 1.03 21.34 -11.85
N LYS A 238 2.28 21.04 -12.24
CA LYS A 238 3.10 21.91 -13.08
C LYS A 238 2.64 21.89 -14.54
N ASP A 239 2.45 23.08 -15.12
CA ASP A 239 2.16 23.21 -16.54
C ASP A 239 3.38 22.87 -17.39
N GLN A 240 3.15 22.11 -18.46
CA GLN A 240 4.19 21.61 -19.35
C GLN A 240 4.31 22.45 -20.62
N PRO A 241 5.53 22.58 -21.19
CA PRO A 241 5.73 23.29 -22.44
C PRO A 241 4.91 22.70 -23.59
N ARG A 242 4.64 23.51 -24.62
CA ARG A 242 3.88 23.07 -25.80
C ARG A 242 4.54 21.85 -26.44
N GLY A 243 3.74 20.83 -26.72
CA GLY A 243 4.22 19.57 -27.31
C GLY A 243 4.49 18.46 -26.29
N PHE A 244 4.41 18.74 -24.99
CA PHE A 244 4.53 17.73 -23.93
C PHE A 244 3.19 17.53 -23.19
N SER A 245 2.91 16.30 -22.78
CA SER A 245 1.77 15.96 -21.94
C SER A 245 2.06 16.31 -20.48
N LYS A 246 1.00 16.58 -19.70
CA LYS A 246 1.10 16.70 -18.25
C LYS A 246 1.62 15.40 -17.64
N ILE A 247 2.30 15.50 -16.50
CA ILE A 247 2.71 14.36 -15.71
C ILE A 247 1.44 13.66 -15.21
N THR A 248 1.40 12.34 -15.33
CA THR A 248 0.25 11.54 -14.91
C THR A 248 0.41 11.06 -13.48
N LEU A 249 -0.71 10.72 -12.82
CA LEU A 249 -0.70 10.10 -11.49
C LEU A 249 0.14 8.82 -11.47
N GLN A 250 0.11 8.03 -12.56
CA GLN A 250 0.90 6.81 -12.67
C GLN A 250 2.41 7.08 -12.68
N GLN A 251 2.86 8.12 -13.39
CA GLN A 251 4.27 8.54 -13.37
C GLN A 251 4.74 8.93 -11.97
N VAL A 252 3.87 9.59 -11.19
CA VAL A 252 4.14 9.95 -9.79
C VAL A 252 4.26 8.70 -8.92
N LEU A 253 3.36 7.73 -9.07
CA LEU A 253 3.41 6.45 -8.35
C LEU A 253 4.68 5.64 -8.70
N ASP A 254 5.05 5.58 -9.98
CA ASP A 254 6.23 4.85 -10.44
C ASP A 254 7.52 5.52 -9.96
N CYS A 255 7.57 6.86 -9.95
CA CYS A 255 8.68 7.64 -9.41
C CYS A 255 8.89 7.39 -7.91
N ASP A 256 7.80 7.48 -7.13
CA ASP A 256 7.83 7.22 -5.70
C ASP A 256 8.26 5.78 -5.39
N ARG A 257 7.70 4.79 -6.11
CA ARG A 257 8.10 3.39 -5.99
C ARG A 257 9.58 3.19 -6.28
N GLN A 258 10.12 3.81 -7.34
CA GLN A 258 11.52 3.69 -7.69
C GLN A 258 12.43 4.27 -6.60
N LEU A 259 12.04 5.40 -5.98
CA LEU A 259 12.78 5.96 -4.85
C LEU A 259 12.88 4.94 -3.71
N PHE A 260 11.79 4.29 -3.33
CA PHE A 260 11.79 3.29 -2.25
C PHE A 260 12.57 2.02 -2.60
N VAL A 261 12.58 1.59 -3.87
CA VAL A 261 13.41 0.47 -4.33
C VAL A 261 14.90 0.79 -4.14
N LEU A 262 15.35 1.97 -4.56
CA LEU A 262 16.74 2.39 -4.40
C LEU A 262 17.09 2.66 -2.94
N ALA A 263 16.16 3.24 -2.16
CA ALA A 263 16.33 3.46 -0.74
C ALA A 263 16.53 2.13 -0.01
N SER A 264 15.70 1.12 -0.30
CA SER A 264 15.80 -0.22 0.29
C SER A 264 17.17 -0.85 0.07
N HIS A 265 17.70 -0.75 -1.16
CA HIS A 265 19.06 -1.22 -1.47
C HIS A 265 20.14 -0.46 -0.69
N ARG A 266 20.03 0.87 -0.55
CA ARG A 266 21.01 1.69 0.19
C ARG A 266 20.99 1.47 1.70
N THR A 267 19.81 1.20 2.26
CA THR A 267 19.61 1.04 3.71
C THR A 267 19.65 -0.42 4.16
N MET A 268 19.93 -1.36 3.26
CA MET A 268 19.94 -2.79 3.56
C MET A 268 20.89 -3.10 4.73
N GLY A 269 20.37 -3.69 5.80
CA GLY A 269 21.14 -4.01 7.03
C GLY A 269 21.53 -2.79 7.88
N LYS A 270 21.13 -1.58 7.50
CA LYS A 270 21.44 -0.31 8.19
C LYS A 270 20.20 0.57 8.37
N LEU A 271 19.02 -0.02 8.45
CA LEU A 271 17.76 0.73 8.53
C LEU A 271 17.54 1.37 9.91
N ARG A 272 18.16 0.80 10.96
CA ARG A 272 18.09 1.29 12.34
C ARG A 272 19.24 2.26 12.64
N THR A 273 18.93 3.34 13.33
CA THR A 273 19.94 4.24 13.94
C THR A 273 20.72 3.50 15.02
N LEU A 274 22.04 3.47 14.92
CA LEU A 274 22.91 2.81 15.89
C LEU A 274 23.17 3.69 17.13
N VAL A 275 23.19 5.00 16.94
CA VAL A 275 23.45 5.98 18.00
C VAL A 275 22.25 6.91 18.15
N PRO A 276 21.77 7.15 19.39
CA PRO A 276 20.73 8.15 19.63
C PRO A 276 21.19 9.54 19.16
N GLY A 277 20.40 10.19 18.31
CA GLY A 277 20.68 11.52 17.77
C GLY A 277 21.28 11.54 16.37
N ASP A 278 21.74 10.40 15.84
CA ASP A 278 22.13 10.30 14.43
C ASP A 278 20.90 10.46 13.51
N PRO A 279 21.08 11.04 12.31
CA PRO A 279 20.01 11.12 11.33
C PRO A 279 19.54 9.71 10.95
N LYS A 280 18.23 9.53 10.79
CA LYS A 280 17.67 8.24 10.37
C LYS A 280 18.27 7.85 9.02
N PRO A 281 18.78 6.62 8.85
CA PRO A 281 19.42 6.19 7.61
C PRO A 281 18.52 6.35 6.37
N LEU A 282 17.22 6.12 6.54
CA LEU A 282 16.24 6.32 5.48
C LEU A 282 16.05 7.79 5.10
N ASP A 283 16.13 8.72 6.05
CA ASP A 283 16.05 10.16 5.77
C ASP A 283 17.21 10.58 4.86
N THR A 284 18.44 10.18 5.21
CA THR A 284 19.64 10.44 4.40
C THR A 284 19.52 9.82 3.00
N ALA A 285 18.94 8.61 2.90
CA ALA A 285 18.73 7.95 1.62
C ALA A 285 17.70 8.70 0.75
N ILE A 286 16.55 9.10 1.32
CA ILE A 286 15.51 9.88 0.63
C ILE A 286 16.08 11.23 0.17
N ASP A 287 16.82 11.93 1.03
CA ASP A 287 17.38 13.25 0.71
C ASP A 287 18.42 13.21 -0.42
N SER A 288 19.17 12.11 -0.54
CA SER A 288 20.07 11.90 -1.67
C SER A 288 19.32 11.47 -2.95
N LEU A 289 18.31 10.60 -2.80
CA LEU A 289 17.58 10.01 -3.94
C LEU A 289 16.58 10.97 -4.58
N LYS A 290 16.03 11.94 -3.84
CA LYS A 290 15.07 12.91 -4.39
C LYS A 290 15.63 13.78 -5.51
N SER A 291 16.95 13.93 -5.58
CA SER A 291 17.67 14.64 -6.66
C SER A 291 18.32 13.70 -7.68
N SER A 292 18.19 12.37 -7.51
CA SER A 292 18.81 11.39 -8.41
C SER A 292 18.10 11.35 -9.75
N THR A 293 18.87 11.31 -10.84
CA THR A 293 18.35 11.12 -12.20
C THR A 293 17.63 9.79 -12.35
N GLU A 294 18.07 8.74 -11.65
CA GLU A 294 17.44 7.42 -11.67
C GLU A 294 15.98 7.44 -11.18
N VAL A 295 15.65 8.40 -10.29
CA VAL A 295 14.31 8.60 -9.75
C VAL A 295 13.55 9.64 -10.58
N LEU A 296 14.18 10.79 -10.84
CA LEU A 296 13.52 11.93 -11.48
C LEU A 296 13.18 11.69 -12.97
N GLN A 297 13.85 10.75 -13.65
CA GLN A 297 13.52 10.40 -15.03
C GLN A 297 12.05 9.99 -15.21
N TYR A 298 11.41 9.41 -14.18
CA TYR A 298 10.00 9.01 -14.21
C TYR A 298 9.04 10.21 -14.30
N LEU A 299 9.49 11.39 -13.85
CA LEU A 299 8.74 12.65 -13.91
C LEU A 299 9.02 13.44 -15.20
N THR A 300 9.75 12.86 -16.16
CA THR A 300 10.00 13.50 -17.45
C THR A 300 8.67 13.58 -18.24
N PRO A 301 8.25 14.78 -18.68
CA PRO A 301 7.06 14.92 -19.51
C PRO A 301 7.21 14.15 -20.81
N LEU A 302 6.18 13.37 -21.17
CA LEU A 302 6.18 12.61 -22.42
C LEU A 302 5.66 13.49 -23.56
N PRO A 303 6.06 13.23 -24.82
CA PRO A 303 5.51 13.95 -25.97
C PRO A 303 3.99 13.80 -26.03
N ALA A 304 3.28 14.93 -26.17
CA ALA A 304 1.85 14.90 -26.40
C ALA A 304 1.59 14.23 -27.75
N LEU A 305 0.90 13.09 -27.74
CA LEU A 305 0.37 12.49 -28.97
C LEU A 305 -0.54 13.53 -29.63
N ARG A 306 -0.16 14.00 -30.83
CA ARG A 306 -1.02 14.88 -31.63
C ARG A 306 -2.31 14.13 -31.90
N ALA A 307 -3.38 14.51 -31.20
CA ALA A 307 -4.72 14.14 -31.64
C ALA A 307 -4.90 14.69 -33.07
N PRO A 308 -5.45 13.90 -34.01
CA PRO A 308 -5.84 14.44 -35.31
C PRO A 308 -6.75 15.65 -35.06
N PRO A 309 -6.58 16.76 -35.80
CA PRO A 309 -7.34 17.98 -35.57
C PRO A 309 -8.83 17.64 -35.59
N THR A 310 -9.53 18.01 -34.52
CA THR A 310 -10.99 18.02 -34.52
C THR A 310 -11.44 18.89 -35.68
N PRO A 311 -12.32 18.40 -36.59
CA PRO A 311 -12.81 19.23 -37.68
C PRO A 311 -13.53 20.44 -37.06
N VAL A 312 -13.04 21.63 -37.40
CA VAL A 312 -13.65 22.90 -37.03
C VAL A 312 -15.05 22.94 -37.68
N PRO A 313 -16.15 23.08 -36.92
CA PRO A 313 -17.47 23.26 -37.52
C PRO A 313 -17.51 24.66 -38.13
N GLY A 314 -17.45 24.75 -39.46
CA GLY A 314 -17.52 26.05 -40.15
C GLY A 314 -17.00 26.11 -41.58
N GLN A 315 -16.38 25.07 -42.14
CA GLN A 315 -16.06 25.04 -43.56
C GLN A 315 -17.16 24.33 -44.35
N GLU A 316 -18.07 25.12 -44.91
CA GLU A 316 -19.05 24.68 -45.90
C GLU A 316 -18.34 24.02 -47.08
N ARG A 317 -18.57 22.72 -47.27
CA ARG A 317 -18.21 22.04 -48.52
C ARG A 317 -19.20 22.49 -49.62
N PRO A 318 -18.74 22.80 -50.85
CA PRO A 318 -19.64 23.18 -51.93
C PRO A 318 -20.61 22.04 -52.25
N ALA A 319 -21.91 22.37 -52.27
CA ALA A 319 -23.00 21.45 -52.49
C ALA A 319 -22.93 20.82 -53.89
N LYS A 320 -22.97 19.49 -53.97
CA LYS A 320 -23.19 18.77 -55.23
C LYS A 320 -24.65 18.93 -55.65
N MET A 321 -24.84 19.49 -56.84
CA MET A 321 -26.11 19.65 -57.56
C MET A 321 -26.88 18.32 -57.63
N GLN A 322 -28.08 18.29 -57.04
CA GLN A 322 -29.03 17.16 -57.17
C GLN A 322 -29.86 17.33 -58.45
N LYS A 323 -29.93 16.28 -59.27
CA LYS A 323 -30.95 16.14 -60.34
C LYS A 323 -32.22 15.54 -59.75
N VAL A 324 -33.35 16.18 -60.08
CA VAL A 324 -34.72 15.88 -59.64
C VAL A 324 -35.35 14.82 -60.55
N ASN A 325 -36.11 13.87 -59.97
CA ASN A 325 -37.42 13.35 -60.44
C ASN A 325 -37.94 12.18 -59.55
N PRO A 326 -39.25 11.84 -59.53
CA PRO A 326 -40.10 12.06 -58.34
C PRO A 326 -40.61 10.78 -57.61
N THR A 327 -41.02 11.03 -56.36
CA THR A 327 -41.83 10.34 -55.31
C THR A 327 -42.84 9.21 -55.66
N PRO A 328 -43.50 8.52 -54.68
CA PRO A 328 -43.13 8.16 -53.28
C PRO A 328 -43.57 6.72 -52.86
N LYS A 329 -43.05 6.18 -51.73
CA LYS A 329 -43.85 5.33 -50.79
C LYS A 329 -43.16 5.08 -49.43
N GLN A 330 -43.87 5.50 -48.38
CA GLN A 330 -43.98 5.06 -46.98
C GLN A 330 -42.86 4.24 -46.29
N GLY A 331 -42.45 4.71 -45.10
CA GLY A 331 -41.84 3.86 -44.07
C GLY A 331 -41.18 4.63 -42.92
N ASN A 332 -41.63 4.40 -41.68
CA ASN A 332 -41.35 5.13 -40.44
C ASN A 332 -39.97 4.78 -39.79
N LYS A 333 -39.25 5.82 -39.27
CA LYS A 333 -38.30 5.87 -38.10
C LYS A 333 -37.04 4.95 -38.08
N PRO A 334 -36.02 5.15 -37.20
CA PRO A 334 -35.47 6.34 -36.51
C PRO A 334 -33.92 6.51 -36.65
N LYS A 335 -33.38 7.54 -35.97
CA LYS A 335 -31.96 7.88 -35.65
C LYS A 335 -30.91 6.75 -35.77
N ALA A 336 -29.81 7.03 -36.47
CA ALA A 336 -28.55 6.26 -36.37
C ALA A 336 -27.35 7.18 -36.10
N SER A 337 -26.75 6.98 -34.92
CA SER A 337 -25.44 7.45 -34.50
C SER A 337 -24.33 6.82 -35.35
N GLY A 338 -23.56 7.64 -36.06
CA GLY A 338 -22.41 7.20 -36.84
C GLY A 338 -21.19 6.95 -35.96
N ALA A 339 -20.81 5.68 -35.80
CA ALA A 339 -19.46 5.29 -35.39
C ALA A 339 -18.64 5.00 -36.65
N ALA A 340 -17.64 5.85 -36.92
CA ALA A 340 -16.71 5.71 -38.04
C ALA A 340 -15.85 4.45 -37.85
N SER A 341 -15.87 3.56 -38.85
CA SER A 341 -15.02 2.36 -38.89
C SER A 341 -13.58 2.73 -39.28
N SER A 342 -12.63 2.36 -38.43
CA SER A 342 -11.22 2.21 -38.79
C SER A 342 -11.12 1.27 -40.00
N LYS A 343 -10.51 1.73 -41.10
CA LYS A 343 -10.30 0.93 -42.31
C LYS A 343 -9.41 -0.28 -42.01
N PHE A 344 -10.04 -1.41 -41.72
CA PHE A 344 -9.40 -2.72 -41.70
C PHE A 344 -8.98 -3.06 -43.14
N GLN A 345 -7.69 -3.21 -43.42
CA GLN A 345 -7.21 -3.69 -44.72
C GLN A 345 -7.50 -5.19 -44.82
N LEU A 346 -8.33 -5.57 -45.79
CA LEU A 346 -8.62 -6.98 -46.06
C LEU A 346 -7.38 -7.64 -46.73
N PRO A 347 -7.01 -8.87 -46.35
CA PRO A 347 -5.98 -9.63 -47.05
C PRO A 347 -6.33 -9.88 -48.52
N GLU A 348 -5.31 -10.09 -49.35
CA GLU A 348 -5.43 -10.31 -50.79
C GLU A 348 -6.34 -11.52 -51.09
N GLY A 349 -7.31 -11.35 -52.00
CA GLY A 349 -8.32 -12.39 -52.31
C GLY A 349 -9.52 -12.47 -51.36
N CYS A 350 -9.66 -11.56 -50.39
CA CYS A 350 -10.80 -11.51 -49.46
C CYS A 350 -11.77 -10.36 -49.77
N VAL A 351 -13.08 -10.61 -49.62
CA VAL A 351 -14.18 -9.67 -49.90
C VAL A 351 -14.96 -9.32 -48.64
N SER A 352 -15.52 -8.11 -48.58
CA SER A 352 -16.30 -7.63 -47.44
C SER A 352 -17.77 -8.07 -47.46
N HIS A 353 -18.28 -8.43 -48.64
CA HIS A 353 -19.65 -8.83 -48.87
C HIS A 353 -19.69 -10.19 -49.59
N ASP A 354 -20.77 -10.95 -49.38
CA ASP A 354 -21.05 -12.17 -50.14
C ASP A 354 -21.62 -11.89 -51.54
N GLU A 355 -21.88 -12.93 -52.33
CA GLU A 355 -22.48 -12.83 -53.68
C GLU A 355 -23.84 -12.13 -53.69
N GLU A 356 -24.57 -12.18 -52.58
CA GLU A 356 -25.86 -11.48 -52.40
C GLU A 356 -25.68 -10.06 -51.83
N ASN A 357 -24.45 -9.54 -51.83
CA ASN A 357 -24.06 -8.24 -51.32
C ASN A 357 -24.39 -8.03 -49.82
N ARG A 358 -24.36 -9.11 -49.02
CA ARG A 358 -24.57 -9.06 -47.57
C ARG A 358 -23.23 -8.94 -46.84
N PRO A 359 -23.15 -8.13 -45.77
CA PRO A 359 -21.88 -7.85 -45.08
C PRO A 359 -21.39 -9.07 -44.28
N LEU A 360 -20.10 -9.38 -44.38
CA LEU A 360 -19.45 -10.47 -43.66
C LEU A 360 -18.81 -10.00 -42.35
N CYS A 361 -18.85 -10.85 -41.31
CA CYS A 361 -18.26 -10.51 -40.01
C CYS A 361 -16.76 -10.79 -39.98
N PHE A 362 -15.92 -9.75 -39.94
CA PHE A 362 -14.45 -9.89 -39.89
C PHE A 362 -13.94 -10.48 -38.57
N LEU A 363 -14.60 -10.17 -37.44
CA LEU A 363 -14.21 -10.74 -36.15
C LEU A 363 -14.49 -12.25 -36.07
N TRP A 364 -15.46 -12.75 -36.84
CA TRP A 364 -15.70 -14.18 -36.97
C TRP A 364 -14.55 -14.86 -37.72
N GLN A 365 -13.99 -14.22 -38.76
CA GLN A 365 -12.82 -14.75 -39.48
C GLN A 365 -11.59 -14.91 -38.60
N GLN A 366 -11.50 -14.12 -37.53
CA GLN A 366 -10.39 -14.15 -36.57
C GLN A 366 -10.69 -15.00 -35.32
N GLY A 367 -11.87 -15.64 -35.25
CA GLY A 367 -12.30 -16.41 -34.07
C GLY A 367 -12.66 -15.55 -32.85
N LYS A 368 -12.76 -14.22 -33.00
CA LYS A 368 -12.97 -13.24 -31.91
C LYS A 368 -14.41 -12.72 -31.82
N CYS A 369 -15.34 -13.27 -32.62
CA CYS A 369 -16.74 -12.87 -32.56
C CYS A 369 -17.45 -13.52 -31.36
N LYS A 370 -18.11 -12.70 -30.54
CA LYS A 370 -18.81 -13.13 -29.31
C LYS A 370 -20.22 -13.70 -29.54
N PHE A 371 -20.63 -13.87 -30.79
CA PHE A 371 -21.98 -14.35 -31.13
C PHE A 371 -22.07 -15.87 -31.02
N LYS A 372 -23.03 -16.37 -30.23
CA LYS A 372 -23.20 -17.79 -29.89
C LYS A 372 -24.13 -18.58 -30.84
N GLY A 373 -24.52 -18.01 -31.99
CA GLY A 373 -25.38 -18.69 -32.95
C GLY A 373 -24.61 -19.56 -33.96
N PRO A 374 -25.31 -20.45 -34.70
CA PRO A 374 -24.67 -21.37 -35.63
C PRO A 374 -24.01 -20.64 -36.82
N PRO A 375 -22.97 -21.22 -37.44
CA PRO A 375 -22.32 -20.68 -38.63
C PRO A 375 -23.33 -20.41 -39.75
N GLY A 376 -23.18 -19.29 -40.47
CA GLY A 376 -24.12 -18.83 -41.50
C GLY A 376 -25.21 -17.85 -41.04
N LYS A 377 -25.43 -17.69 -39.73
CA LYS A 377 -26.32 -16.64 -39.21
C LYS A 377 -25.63 -15.28 -39.14
N ARG A 378 -26.44 -14.22 -39.10
CA ARG A 378 -26.00 -12.83 -39.00
C ARG A 378 -25.82 -12.44 -37.53
N CYS A 379 -24.63 -11.96 -37.18
CA CYS A 379 -24.41 -11.23 -35.93
C CYS A 379 -24.56 -9.71 -36.17
N ALA A 380 -24.46 -8.90 -35.12
CA ALA A 380 -24.52 -7.44 -35.21
C ALA A 380 -23.49 -6.81 -36.17
N ARG A 381 -22.41 -7.54 -36.50
CA ARG A 381 -21.30 -7.09 -37.35
C ARG A 381 -21.27 -7.73 -38.74
N GLY A 382 -22.16 -8.66 -39.06
CA GLY A 382 -22.23 -9.33 -40.37
C GLY A 382 -22.50 -10.84 -40.29
N PHE A 383 -22.59 -11.48 -41.45
CA PHE A 383 -22.80 -12.93 -41.59
C PHE A 383 -21.55 -13.74 -41.29
N HIS A 384 -21.75 -14.90 -40.66
CA HIS A 384 -20.70 -15.86 -40.30
C HIS A 384 -20.41 -16.84 -41.45
N LYS A 385 -19.88 -16.32 -42.56
CA LYS A 385 -19.43 -17.09 -43.73
C LYS A 385 -17.99 -16.73 -44.06
N CYS A 386 -17.25 -17.62 -44.73
CA CYS A 386 -15.89 -17.35 -45.18
C CYS A 386 -15.83 -16.10 -46.07
N TYR A 387 -14.85 -15.23 -45.85
CA TYR A 387 -14.64 -13.99 -46.61
C TYR A 387 -13.71 -14.11 -47.83
N LYS A 388 -13.22 -15.32 -48.16
CA LYS A 388 -12.46 -15.53 -49.40
C LYS A 388 -13.42 -15.39 -50.58
N ALA A 389 -13.02 -14.64 -51.61
CA ALA A 389 -13.80 -14.49 -52.84
C ALA A 389 -14.15 -15.87 -53.42
N GLY A 390 -15.43 -16.12 -53.70
CA GLY A 390 -15.91 -17.38 -54.29
C GLY A 390 -16.03 -18.58 -53.35
N CYS A 391 -15.74 -18.46 -52.05
CA CYS A 391 -15.85 -19.58 -51.11
C CYS A 391 -17.16 -19.57 -50.30
N PHE A 392 -17.40 -18.51 -49.53
CA PHE A 392 -18.59 -18.28 -48.68
C PHE A 392 -19.11 -19.46 -47.83
N ARG A 393 -18.30 -20.50 -47.60
CA ARG A 393 -18.63 -21.67 -46.77
C ARG A 393 -18.91 -21.25 -45.32
N LEU A 394 -19.69 -22.06 -44.60
CA LEU A 394 -20.08 -21.83 -43.20
C LEU A 394 -18.94 -22.12 -42.20
N LYS A 395 -17.71 -21.71 -42.53
CA LYS A 395 -16.51 -21.84 -41.70
C LYS A 395 -15.73 -20.52 -41.74
N PRO A 396 -15.08 -20.12 -40.65
CA PRO A 396 -14.21 -18.94 -40.67
C PRO A 396 -12.99 -19.21 -41.56
N TYR A 397 -12.40 -18.16 -42.12
CA TYR A 397 -11.33 -18.27 -43.12
C TYR A 397 -10.13 -19.12 -42.69
N HIS A 398 -9.71 -19.02 -41.43
CA HIS A 398 -8.57 -19.79 -40.89
C HIS A 398 -8.87 -21.29 -40.73
N LEU A 399 -10.14 -21.70 -40.75
CA LEU A 399 -10.58 -23.10 -40.68
C LEU A 399 -11.16 -23.60 -42.00
N CYS A 400 -11.10 -22.78 -43.05
CA CYS A 400 -11.58 -23.14 -44.36
C CYS A 400 -10.39 -23.63 -45.19
N THR A 401 -10.48 -24.85 -45.72
CA THR A 401 -9.38 -25.48 -46.47
C THR A 401 -9.21 -24.89 -47.87
N HIS A 402 -10.15 -24.05 -48.34
CA HIS A 402 -10.19 -23.35 -49.63
C HIS A 402 -9.79 -24.15 -50.87
N ALA A 403 -9.78 -25.47 -50.76
CA ALA A 403 -9.76 -26.41 -51.86
C ALA A 403 -11.17 -26.48 -52.44
N ASP A 404 -11.24 -26.47 -53.77
CA ASP A 404 -12.48 -26.48 -54.54
C ASP A 404 -13.46 -27.56 -54.07
#